data_AF-A0AAD8LCE6-F1
#
_entry.id   AF-A0AAD8LCE6-F1
#
_cell.length_a   1.000
_cell.length_b   1.000
_cell.length_c   1.000
_cell.angle_alpha   90.00
_cell.angle_beta   90.00
_cell.angle_gamma   90.00
#
_symmetry.space_group_name_H-M   'P 1'
#
loop_
_entity.id
_entity.type
_entity.pdbx_description
1 polymer ?
#
loop_
_entity_poly.entity_id
_entity_poly.type
_entity_poly.pdbx_seq_one_letter_code
_entity_poly.pdbx_strand_id
1 'polypeptide(L)'
;MKIVQEASELAGAFNLGDYVPILAPLDLQGLTKRIELLSKAFDDMLESIILDHEQGTHTMNDHGHAKMNFTDILLSIKSNTAKDLSQAIDKTSMKALLTDLVVGAADASITSIEWVLSALIRHPRVMKKVQQEIKEVVGNKMFVDEADFVVVKDRLMERRIRVTTTKFLFGFIVSLYTLITYTHPANTISPNVTITYNQSIVSSQQTFELGFFRPGTSMNYYLGIWYKKIPIQTVVWVANPNTPLTDASNELTLTLQGILILTNTTGNVIWSSTNSSTKMMMRNPIGKLLDNGNFIIYDEGDDNINNQEDPIWQSFDFMTNTLLPGMKLGWNFDTKKERHLTSWTSENDPAFGEFSYLIDKRGYPQAVLKKGTEIVSRGGPWNGLRYTGSPNLEPNRFYNFTFVLNEKQIYYEYDLVDTSVVTIVVLQSNGVLERLLWIDREKKWNVYLSRQSDRCDTYGVCGPFGSCNSDKFPVCECLKGFEPASPQQWKITDWSQGCRHVIPLDCDPAEGFKKYSNLKLPDTRGSWYNQTMTLEECQKMCKRNCSCSAYTRLNISGTGSGCLLWFGNLTDIRRFAKNGDTLYIRLSASELGN
;
A
#
# COMPACT_ATOMS: atom_id res chain seq x y z
N MET A 1 -26.09 27.04 -30.82
CA MET A 1 -26.86 25.78 -30.69
C MET A 1 -26.92 24.96 -31.98
N LYS A 2 -27.21 25.56 -33.16
CA LYS A 2 -27.23 24.84 -34.46
C LYS A 2 -25.94 24.09 -34.80
N ILE A 3 -24.77 24.69 -34.56
CA ILE A 3 -23.46 24.06 -34.85
C ILE A 3 -23.24 22.81 -33.99
N VAL A 4 -23.61 22.86 -32.71
CA VAL A 4 -23.47 21.73 -31.77
C VAL A 4 -24.43 20.59 -32.12
N GLN A 5 -25.68 20.91 -32.50
CA GLN A 5 -26.65 19.92 -32.95
C GLN A 5 -26.19 19.21 -34.24
N GLU A 6 -25.72 19.97 -35.24
CA GLU A 6 -25.19 19.39 -36.48
C GLU A 6 -23.91 18.57 -36.22
N ALA A 7 -23.10 18.91 -35.21
CA ALA A 7 -21.92 18.13 -34.82
C ALA A 7 -22.32 16.78 -34.22
N SER A 8 -23.32 16.76 -33.32
CA SER A 8 -23.86 15.53 -32.75
C SER A 8 -24.51 14.64 -33.80
N GLU A 9 -25.25 15.22 -34.75
CA GLU A 9 -25.85 14.48 -35.87
C GLU A 9 -24.79 13.86 -36.80
N LEU A 10 -23.72 14.60 -37.11
CA LEU A 10 -22.62 14.09 -37.94
C LEU A 10 -21.75 13.04 -37.23
N ALA A 11 -21.54 13.17 -35.91
CA ALA A 11 -20.78 12.20 -35.12
C ALA A 11 -21.47 10.82 -35.05
N GLY A 12 -22.80 10.79 -35.17
CA GLY A 12 -23.59 9.56 -35.25
C GLY A 12 -23.90 9.08 -36.67
N ALA A 13 -23.46 9.80 -37.71
CA ALA A 13 -23.79 9.49 -39.09
C ALA A 13 -22.95 8.32 -39.62
N PHE A 14 -23.60 7.36 -40.29
CA PHE A 14 -22.92 6.24 -40.94
C PHE A 14 -22.04 6.75 -42.09
N ASN A 15 -20.73 6.45 -42.04
CA ASN A 15 -19.77 6.78 -43.08
C ASN A 15 -19.12 5.51 -43.66
N LEU A 16 -19.34 5.25 -44.95
CA LEU A 16 -18.83 4.09 -45.68
C LEU A 16 -17.29 4.10 -45.77
N GLY A 17 -16.67 5.28 -45.76
CA GLY A 17 -15.21 5.43 -45.77
C GLY A 17 -14.52 4.88 -44.52
N ASP A 18 -15.24 4.83 -43.38
CA ASP A 18 -14.70 4.32 -42.11
C ASP A 18 -14.67 2.78 -42.08
N TYR A 19 -15.55 2.13 -42.83
CA TYR A 19 -15.62 0.66 -42.94
C TYR A 19 -14.87 0.11 -44.16
N VAL A 20 -14.70 0.92 -45.20
CA VAL A 20 -13.96 0.58 -46.42
C VAL A 20 -12.91 1.67 -46.70
N PRO A 21 -11.70 1.56 -46.11
CA PRO A 21 -10.70 2.63 -46.13
C PRO A 21 -10.26 3.09 -47.53
N ILE A 22 -10.38 2.23 -48.55
CA ILE A 22 -10.05 2.57 -49.94
C ILE A 22 -11.03 3.59 -50.56
N LEU A 23 -12.25 3.70 -50.01
CA LEU A 23 -13.28 4.64 -50.44
C LEU A 23 -13.27 5.95 -49.64
N ALA A 24 -12.48 6.04 -48.56
CA ALA A 24 -12.38 7.23 -47.72
C ALA A 24 -12.01 8.53 -48.48
N PRO A 25 -11.08 8.53 -49.46
CA PRO A 25 -10.74 9.74 -50.21
C PRO A 25 -11.86 10.25 -51.13
N LEU A 26 -12.83 9.40 -51.47
CA LEU A 26 -13.93 9.76 -52.36
C LEU A 26 -15.05 10.53 -51.65
N ASP A 27 -15.07 10.52 -50.32
CA ASP A 27 -16.10 11.15 -49.47
C ASP A 27 -17.51 11.00 -50.09
N LEU A 28 -17.89 9.75 -50.40
CA LEU A 28 -19.09 9.44 -51.20
C LEU A 28 -20.39 9.97 -50.58
N GLN A 29 -20.38 10.24 -49.28
CA GLN A 29 -21.52 10.77 -48.52
C GLN A 29 -21.36 12.26 -48.17
N GLY A 30 -20.25 12.90 -48.55
CA GLY A 30 -19.96 14.31 -48.28
C GLY A 30 -19.80 14.63 -46.78
N LEU A 31 -19.62 13.61 -45.94
CA LEU A 31 -19.61 13.74 -44.49
C LEU A 31 -18.30 14.36 -44.03
N THR A 32 -17.18 13.97 -44.62
CA THR A 32 -15.85 14.53 -44.28
C THR A 32 -15.81 16.03 -44.57
N LYS A 33 -16.28 16.45 -45.75
CA LYS A 33 -16.35 17.87 -46.12
C LYS A 33 -17.29 18.66 -45.21
N ARG A 34 -18.41 18.09 -44.78
CA ARG A 34 -19.34 18.74 -43.83
C ARG A 34 -18.73 18.87 -42.43
N ILE A 35 -18.02 17.86 -41.95
CA ILE A 35 -17.30 17.89 -40.67
C ILE A 35 -16.20 18.95 -40.71
N GLU A 36 -15.45 19.08 -41.80
CA GLU A 36 -14.42 20.12 -41.95
C GLU A 36 -15.01 21.54 -41.93
N LEU A 37 -16.11 21.77 -42.66
CA LEU A 37 -16.82 23.05 -42.64
C LEU A 37 -17.36 23.40 -41.25
N LEU A 38 -17.91 22.40 -40.56
CA LEU A 38 -18.48 22.55 -39.23
C LEU A 38 -17.39 22.80 -38.18
N SER A 39 -16.27 22.07 -38.25
CA SER A 39 -15.10 22.24 -37.40
C SER A 39 -14.54 23.67 -37.54
N LYS A 40 -14.44 24.18 -38.77
CA LYS A 40 -14.02 25.56 -39.02
C LYS A 40 -14.98 26.59 -38.44
N ALA A 41 -16.30 26.41 -38.65
CA ALA A 41 -17.30 27.32 -38.09
C ALA A 41 -17.30 27.32 -36.55
N PHE A 42 -17.02 26.18 -35.93
CA PHE A 42 -16.91 26.06 -34.48
C PHE A 42 -15.62 26.70 -33.94
N ASP A 43 -14.49 26.51 -34.65
CA ASP A 43 -13.22 27.16 -34.31
C ASP A 43 -13.32 28.70 -34.41
N ASP A 44 -13.95 29.22 -35.47
CA ASP A 44 -14.20 30.66 -35.66
C ASP A 44 -15.08 31.24 -34.54
N MET A 45 -16.08 30.48 -34.07
CA MET A 45 -16.94 30.87 -32.95
C MET A 45 -16.14 30.96 -31.64
N LEU A 46 -15.31 29.97 -31.33
CA LEU A 46 -14.46 29.97 -30.13
C LEU A 46 -13.41 31.09 -30.18
N GLU A 47 -12.85 31.34 -31.36
CA GLU A 47 -11.93 32.44 -31.61
C GLU A 47 -12.58 33.79 -31.31
N SER A 48 -13.81 34.02 -31.79
CA SER A 48 -14.58 35.24 -31.50
C SER A 48 -14.83 35.41 -30.00
N ILE A 49 -15.21 34.33 -29.30
CA ILE A 49 -15.44 34.37 -27.85
C ILE A 49 -14.17 34.78 -27.10
N ILE A 50 -13.02 34.18 -27.44
CA ILE A 50 -11.75 34.51 -26.79
C ILE A 50 -11.36 35.97 -27.08
N LEU A 51 -11.52 36.43 -28.33
CA LEU A 51 -11.21 37.81 -28.73
C LEU A 51 -12.09 38.85 -28.03
N ASP A 52 -13.39 38.59 -27.88
CA ASP A 52 -14.31 39.49 -27.18
C ASP A 52 -13.90 39.67 -25.72
N HIS A 53 -13.41 38.61 -25.06
CA HIS A 53 -12.95 38.66 -23.67
C HIS A 53 -11.54 39.27 -23.53
N GLU A 54 -10.67 39.11 -24.53
CA GLU A 54 -9.38 39.82 -24.59
C GLU A 54 -9.56 41.35 -24.76
N GLN A 55 -10.68 41.81 -25.34
CA GLN A 55 -10.97 43.23 -25.56
C GLN A 55 -11.69 43.93 -24.38
N GLY A 56 -12.00 43.21 -23.30
CA GLY A 56 -12.37 43.82 -22.01
C GLY A 56 -13.82 44.30 -21.87
N THR A 57 -14.80 43.66 -22.52
CA THR A 57 -16.24 43.92 -22.32
C THR A 57 -16.74 43.32 -21.00
N HIS A 58 -16.39 43.93 -19.86
CA HIS A 58 -16.88 43.49 -18.54
C HIS A 58 -18.32 43.93 -18.30
N THR A 59 -19.20 42.98 -17.99
CA THR A 59 -20.52 43.27 -17.41
C THR A 59 -20.35 43.45 -15.89
N MET A 60 -20.87 44.57 -15.36
CA MET A 60 -20.81 44.88 -13.93
C MET A 60 -21.89 44.14 -13.15
N ASN A 61 -21.56 43.69 -11.94
CA ASN A 61 -22.51 43.12 -10.98
C ASN A 61 -23.31 44.25 -10.32
N ASP A 62 -24.48 43.97 -9.73
CA ASP A 62 -25.29 44.92 -8.94
C ASP A 62 -24.55 45.56 -7.74
N HIS A 63 -23.30 45.16 -7.47
CA HIS A 63 -22.45 45.65 -6.38
C HIS A 63 -21.16 46.32 -6.88
N GLY A 64 -21.08 46.66 -8.18
CA GLY A 64 -19.97 47.44 -8.75
C GLY A 64 -18.65 46.68 -8.97
N HIS A 65 -18.64 45.35 -8.84
CA HIS A 65 -17.50 44.51 -9.20
C HIS A 65 -17.65 43.98 -10.63
N ALA A 66 -16.53 43.77 -11.34
CA ALA A 66 -16.53 43.14 -12.66
C ALA A 66 -16.88 41.64 -12.53
N LYS A 67 -17.84 41.17 -13.33
CA LYS A 67 -18.21 39.75 -13.36
C LYS A 67 -17.16 38.97 -14.15
N MET A 68 -16.21 38.34 -13.47
CA MET A 68 -15.27 37.44 -14.13
C MET A 68 -15.96 36.13 -14.48
N ASN A 69 -15.94 35.77 -15.76
CA ASN A 69 -16.40 34.46 -16.23
C ASN A 69 -15.22 33.50 -16.45
N PHE A 70 -15.51 32.25 -16.79
CA PHE A 70 -14.49 31.21 -16.93
C PHE A 70 -13.40 31.57 -17.94
N THR A 71 -13.77 32.22 -19.05
CA THR A 71 -12.83 32.71 -20.07
C THR A 71 -11.91 33.80 -19.51
N ASP A 72 -12.44 34.72 -18.70
CA ASP A 72 -11.65 35.75 -18.00
C ASP A 72 -10.64 35.14 -17.02
N ILE A 73 -11.03 34.08 -16.31
CA ILE A 73 -10.14 33.36 -15.39
C ILE A 73 -8.99 32.71 -16.17
N LEU A 74 -9.28 32.04 -17.29
CA LEU A 74 -8.24 31.45 -18.14
C LEU A 74 -7.27 32.52 -18.70
N LEU A 75 -7.80 33.66 -19.13
CA LEU A 75 -6.98 34.80 -19.58
C LEU A 75 -6.16 35.44 -18.44
N SER A 76 -6.70 35.46 -17.21
CA SER A 76 -5.97 35.94 -16.02
C SER A 76 -4.79 35.03 -15.66
N ILE A 77 -4.95 33.71 -15.78
CA ILE A 77 -3.89 32.73 -15.51
C ILE A 77 -2.76 32.85 -16.54
N LYS A 78 -3.12 33.12 -17.81
CA LYS A 78 -2.17 33.40 -18.91
C LYS A 78 -1.33 34.67 -18.64
N SER A 79 -1.91 35.70 -18.03
CA SER A 79 -1.22 36.99 -17.81
C SER A 79 -0.39 37.07 -16.52
N ASN A 80 -0.68 36.27 -15.49
CA ASN A 80 -0.12 36.47 -14.14
C ASN A 80 0.90 35.43 -13.63
N THR A 81 1.53 34.60 -14.48
CA THR A 81 2.43 33.55 -13.95
C THR A 81 3.86 33.60 -14.48
N ALA A 82 4.80 33.67 -13.53
CA ALA A 82 6.24 33.50 -13.72
C ALA A 82 6.56 32.17 -14.44
N LYS A 83 7.40 32.30 -15.48
CA LYS A 83 8.23 31.36 -16.27
C LYS A 83 8.06 29.82 -16.26
N ASP A 84 7.39 29.17 -15.32
CA ASP A 84 7.26 27.70 -15.30
C ASP A 84 5.86 27.18 -15.70
N LEU A 85 4.81 28.01 -15.69
CA LEU A 85 3.45 27.61 -16.11
C LEU A 85 2.98 28.25 -17.43
N SER A 86 3.72 29.24 -17.96
CA SER A 86 3.35 29.92 -19.22
C SER A 86 3.47 29.03 -20.46
N GLN A 87 4.00 27.81 -20.31
CA GLN A 87 4.08 26.80 -21.37
C GLN A 87 2.85 25.86 -21.41
N ALA A 88 1.94 25.95 -20.41
CA ALA A 88 0.85 24.98 -20.24
C ALA A 88 -0.52 25.42 -20.80
N ILE A 89 -0.77 26.72 -21.00
CA ILE A 89 -2.07 27.21 -21.48
C ILE A 89 -1.87 28.15 -22.66
N ASP A 90 -1.83 27.59 -23.87
CA ASP A 90 -1.86 28.31 -25.12
C ASP A 90 -3.30 28.51 -25.63
N LYS A 91 -3.49 29.26 -26.73
CA LYS A 91 -4.82 29.53 -27.29
C LYS A 91 -5.55 28.25 -27.71
N THR A 92 -4.80 27.24 -28.15
CA THR A 92 -5.30 25.92 -28.53
C THR A 92 -5.92 25.19 -27.34
N SER A 93 -5.23 25.24 -26.19
CA SER A 93 -5.68 24.62 -24.93
C SER A 93 -6.91 25.33 -24.36
N MET A 94 -6.99 26.66 -24.49
CA MET A 94 -8.19 27.43 -24.11
C MET A 94 -9.41 27.04 -24.97
N LYS A 95 -9.23 26.91 -26.30
CA LYS A 95 -10.30 26.43 -27.19
C LYS A 95 -10.76 25.02 -26.85
N ALA A 96 -9.84 24.12 -26.52
CA ALA A 96 -10.16 22.75 -26.11
C ALA A 96 -11.01 22.72 -24.82
N LEU A 97 -10.60 23.46 -23.78
CA LEU A 97 -11.34 23.55 -22.52
C LEU A 97 -12.74 24.16 -22.70
N LEU A 98 -12.86 25.17 -23.55
CA LEU A 98 -14.17 25.76 -23.90
C LEU A 98 -15.03 24.78 -24.70
N THR A 99 -14.44 23.95 -25.55
CA THR A 99 -15.13 22.91 -26.31
C THR A 99 -15.73 21.87 -25.36
N ASP A 100 -14.95 21.35 -24.41
CA ASP A 100 -15.42 20.38 -23.41
C ASP A 100 -16.58 20.93 -22.58
N LEU A 101 -16.50 22.20 -22.17
CA LEU A 101 -17.57 22.86 -21.42
C LEU A 101 -18.85 23.00 -22.25
N VAL A 102 -18.75 23.40 -23.53
CA VAL A 102 -19.90 23.56 -24.42
C VAL A 102 -20.56 22.23 -24.72
N VAL A 103 -19.77 21.18 -25.00
CA VAL A 103 -20.27 19.82 -25.27
C VAL A 103 -20.96 19.26 -24.02
N GLY A 104 -20.32 19.35 -22.85
CA GLY A 104 -20.88 18.85 -21.59
C GLY A 104 -22.17 19.55 -21.15
N ALA A 105 -22.28 20.87 -21.37
CA ALA A 105 -23.47 21.63 -21.02
C ALA A 105 -24.65 21.40 -22.00
N ALA A 106 -24.35 21.20 -23.29
CA ALA A 106 -25.36 20.98 -24.32
C ALA A 106 -26.04 19.61 -24.16
N ASP A 107 -25.27 18.55 -23.90
CA ASP A 107 -25.80 17.18 -23.81
C ASP A 107 -26.84 17.01 -22.68
N ALA A 108 -26.52 17.53 -21.48
CA ALA A 108 -27.42 17.50 -20.34
C ALA A 108 -28.71 18.32 -20.56
N SER A 109 -28.60 19.45 -21.26
CA SER A 109 -29.73 20.34 -21.54
C SER A 109 -30.65 19.76 -22.62
N ILE A 110 -30.08 19.20 -23.70
CA ILE A 110 -30.83 18.56 -24.79
C ILE A 110 -31.57 17.33 -24.24
N THR A 111 -30.87 16.46 -23.51
CA THR A 111 -31.48 15.27 -22.89
C THR A 111 -32.63 15.65 -21.97
N SER A 112 -32.44 16.68 -21.14
CA SER A 112 -33.50 17.17 -20.24
C SER A 112 -34.72 17.70 -21.01
N ILE A 113 -34.51 18.46 -22.09
CA ILE A 113 -35.59 18.98 -22.93
C ILE A 113 -36.32 17.85 -23.66
N GLU A 114 -35.60 16.87 -24.21
CA GLU A 114 -36.19 15.71 -24.87
C GLU A 114 -37.07 14.90 -23.92
N TRP A 115 -36.61 14.65 -22.68
CA TRP A 115 -37.40 13.98 -21.66
C TRP A 115 -38.64 14.80 -21.27
N VAL A 116 -38.50 16.12 -21.12
CA VAL A 116 -39.62 17.01 -20.81
C VAL A 116 -40.65 16.99 -21.94
N LEU A 117 -40.22 17.11 -23.20
CA LEU A 117 -41.11 17.07 -24.36
C LEU A 117 -41.79 15.70 -24.51
N SER A 118 -41.04 14.62 -24.34
CA SER A 118 -41.55 13.24 -24.36
C SER A 118 -42.60 13.02 -23.26
N ALA A 119 -42.33 13.48 -22.03
CA ALA A 119 -43.26 13.41 -20.92
C ALA A 119 -44.52 14.26 -21.15
N LEU A 120 -44.38 15.47 -21.72
CA LEU A 120 -45.51 16.33 -22.04
C LEU A 120 -46.40 15.72 -23.15
N ILE A 121 -45.81 15.09 -24.17
CA ILE A 121 -46.55 14.38 -25.22
C ILE A 121 -47.35 13.22 -24.62
N ARG A 122 -46.78 12.46 -23.67
CA ARG A 122 -47.47 11.37 -22.95
C ARG A 122 -48.56 11.84 -22.00
N HIS A 123 -48.60 13.14 -21.65
CA HIS A 123 -49.60 13.72 -20.76
C HIS A 123 -50.33 14.92 -21.40
N PRO A 124 -51.28 14.67 -22.33
CA PRO A 124 -51.93 15.73 -23.12
C PRO A 124 -52.64 16.82 -22.29
N ARG A 125 -53.14 16.47 -21.10
CA ARG A 125 -53.77 17.43 -20.17
C ARG A 125 -52.76 18.44 -19.62
N VAL A 126 -51.54 17.97 -19.30
CA VAL A 126 -50.45 18.81 -18.79
C VAL A 126 -49.89 19.67 -19.94
N MET A 127 -49.72 19.09 -21.13
CA MET A 127 -49.32 19.85 -22.32
C MET A 127 -50.29 20.99 -22.64
N LYS A 128 -51.62 20.74 -22.60
CA LYS A 128 -52.62 21.81 -22.80
C LYS A 128 -52.53 22.91 -21.74
N LYS A 129 -52.28 22.54 -20.49
CA LYS A 129 -52.11 23.50 -19.39
C LYS A 129 -50.86 24.36 -19.59
N VAL A 130 -49.73 23.76 -19.95
CA VAL A 130 -48.48 24.48 -20.26
C VAL A 130 -48.67 25.43 -21.45
N GLN A 131 -49.35 24.99 -22.52
CA GLN A 131 -49.65 25.85 -23.67
C GLN A 131 -50.54 27.04 -23.30
N GLN A 132 -51.51 26.83 -22.39
CA GLN A 132 -52.38 27.90 -21.90
C GLN A 132 -51.61 28.89 -21.01
N GLU A 133 -50.76 28.39 -20.11
CA GLU A 133 -49.92 29.23 -19.25
C GLU A 133 -48.92 30.06 -20.06
N ILE A 134 -48.32 29.49 -21.12
CA ILE A 134 -47.45 30.24 -22.03
C ILE A 134 -48.24 31.32 -22.77
N LYS A 135 -49.46 31.03 -23.25
CA LYS A 135 -50.34 32.03 -23.89
C LYS A 135 -50.76 33.15 -22.95
N GLU A 136 -50.94 32.88 -21.65
CA GLU A 136 -51.27 33.90 -20.65
C GLU A 136 -50.08 34.82 -20.32
N VAL A 137 -48.85 34.36 -20.55
CA VAL A 137 -47.63 35.12 -20.24
C VAL A 137 -47.10 35.87 -21.46
N VAL A 138 -47.10 35.23 -22.63
CA VAL A 138 -46.50 35.76 -23.87
C VAL A 138 -47.56 36.30 -24.85
N GLY A 139 -48.85 36.07 -24.56
CA GLY A 139 -49.95 36.40 -25.45
C GLY A 139 -50.15 35.36 -26.56
N ASN A 140 -51.08 35.63 -27.49
CA ASN A 140 -51.39 34.74 -28.63
C ASN A 140 -50.35 34.82 -29.78
N LYS A 141 -49.06 34.96 -29.46
CA LYS A 141 -48.00 34.88 -30.47
C LYS A 141 -47.91 33.44 -30.99
N MET A 142 -47.72 33.30 -32.31
CA MET A 142 -47.58 31.99 -32.95
C MET A 142 -46.20 31.35 -32.68
N PHE A 143 -45.18 32.17 -32.43
CA PHE A 143 -43.83 31.75 -32.06
C PHE A 143 -43.31 32.62 -30.91
N VAL A 144 -42.62 32.01 -29.95
CA VAL A 144 -42.00 32.68 -28.79
C VAL A 144 -40.56 33.03 -29.16
N ASP A 145 -40.16 34.28 -28.92
CA ASP A 145 -38.80 34.77 -29.18
C ASP A 145 -37.94 34.84 -27.90
N GLU A 146 -36.64 35.10 -28.05
CA GLU A 146 -35.69 35.09 -26.92
C GLU A 146 -35.96 36.22 -25.89
N ALA A 147 -36.61 37.33 -26.31
CA ALA A 147 -36.96 38.42 -25.42
C ALA A 147 -38.16 38.07 -24.52
N ASP A 148 -39.07 37.23 -25.00
CA ASP A 148 -40.21 36.73 -24.24
C ASP A 148 -39.80 35.81 -23.07
N PHE A 149 -38.60 35.21 -23.11
CA PHE A 149 -38.07 34.36 -22.01
C PHE A 149 -37.80 35.13 -20.72
N VAL A 150 -37.45 36.42 -20.82
CA VAL A 150 -37.21 37.27 -19.64
C VAL A 150 -38.52 37.43 -18.85
N VAL A 151 -39.63 37.69 -19.56
CA VAL A 151 -40.97 37.85 -18.97
C VAL A 151 -41.48 36.54 -18.35
N VAL A 152 -41.21 35.41 -19.00
CA VAL A 152 -41.55 34.07 -18.47
C VAL A 152 -40.73 33.75 -17.22
N LYS A 153 -39.43 34.08 -17.21
CA LYS A 153 -38.53 33.87 -16.06
C LYS A 153 -38.97 34.68 -14.84
N ASP A 154 -39.30 35.95 -15.02
CA ASP A 154 -39.68 36.84 -13.92
C ASP A 154 -41.01 36.40 -13.28
N ARG A 155 -42.02 36.03 -14.08
CA ARG A 155 -43.30 35.49 -13.56
C ARG A 155 -43.16 34.11 -12.90
N LEU A 156 -42.25 33.26 -13.37
CA LEU A 156 -41.99 31.94 -12.76
C LEU A 156 -41.25 32.07 -11.42
N MET A 157 -40.37 33.06 -11.27
CA MET A 157 -39.66 33.33 -10.01
C MET A 157 -40.62 33.79 -8.89
N GLU A 158 -41.63 34.61 -9.22
CA GLU A 158 -42.64 35.08 -8.26
C GLU A 158 -43.53 33.96 -7.69
N ARG A 159 -43.88 32.94 -8.50
CA ARG A 159 -44.72 31.81 -8.06
C ARG A 159 -43.96 30.72 -7.28
N ARG A 160 -42.62 30.66 -7.37
CA ARG A 160 -41.80 29.54 -6.86
C ARG A 160 -41.43 29.59 -5.37
N ILE A 161 -41.52 30.75 -4.72
CA ILE A 161 -40.89 30.95 -3.40
C ILE A 161 -41.65 30.29 -2.22
N ARG A 162 -42.93 29.92 -2.34
CA ARG A 162 -43.72 29.44 -1.16
C ARG A 162 -44.14 27.97 -1.10
N VAL A 163 -44.08 27.18 -2.19
CA VAL A 163 -44.69 25.83 -2.18
C VAL A 163 -43.78 24.73 -2.75
N THR A 164 -42.75 25.06 -3.51
CA THR A 164 -41.94 24.06 -4.24
C THR A 164 -40.70 23.61 -3.47
N THR A 165 -40.12 24.47 -2.61
CA THR A 165 -38.88 24.17 -1.88
C THR A 165 -39.05 22.97 -0.93
N THR A 166 -40.17 22.83 -0.24
CA THR A 166 -40.34 21.76 0.78
C THR A 166 -40.60 20.37 0.19
N LYS A 167 -41.22 20.26 -0.99
CA LYS A 167 -41.56 18.97 -1.62
C LYS A 167 -40.47 18.44 -2.57
N PHE A 168 -39.78 19.33 -3.28
CA PHE A 168 -38.62 18.93 -4.10
C PHE A 168 -37.41 18.57 -3.26
N LEU A 169 -37.16 19.27 -2.14
CA LEU A 169 -36.06 18.92 -1.23
C LEU A 169 -36.30 17.54 -0.60
N PHE A 170 -37.52 17.21 -0.20
CA PHE A 170 -37.82 15.89 0.37
C PHE A 170 -37.68 14.74 -0.66
N GLY A 171 -38.19 14.94 -1.89
CA GLY A 171 -38.04 13.95 -2.96
C GLY A 171 -36.60 13.79 -3.45
N PHE A 172 -35.84 14.89 -3.53
CA PHE A 172 -34.42 14.88 -3.86
C PHE A 172 -33.58 14.29 -2.73
N ILE A 173 -33.89 14.57 -1.46
CA ILE A 173 -33.23 13.95 -0.30
C ILE A 173 -33.51 12.45 -0.24
N VAL A 174 -34.75 12.01 -0.52
CA VAL A 174 -35.10 10.57 -0.55
C VAL A 174 -34.44 9.87 -1.73
N SER A 175 -34.42 10.51 -2.92
CA SER A 175 -33.73 10.01 -4.11
C SER A 175 -32.21 9.94 -3.90
N LEU A 176 -31.61 10.97 -3.29
CA LEU A 176 -30.20 11.01 -2.90
C LEU A 176 -29.91 9.96 -1.82
N TYR A 177 -30.81 9.74 -0.86
CA TYR A 177 -30.71 8.63 0.11
C TYR A 177 -30.72 7.27 -0.60
N THR A 178 -31.61 7.05 -1.58
CA THR A 178 -31.68 5.78 -2.31
C THR A 178 -30.50 5.55 -3.26
N LEU A 179 -29.87 6.62 -3.77
CA LEU A 179 -28.63 6.55 -4.57
C LEU A 179 -27.38 6.38 -3.69
N ILE A 180 -27.38 6.89 -2.45
CA ILE A 180 -26.33 6.66 -1.45
C ILE A 180 -26.44 5.23 -0.87
N THR A 181 -27.60 4.57 -0.92
CA THR A 181 -27.78 3.16 -0.52
C THR A 181 -27.38 2.13 -1.60
N TYR A 182 -26.45 2.45 -2.49
CA TYR A 182 -25.56 1.40 -3.01
C TYR A 182 -24.74 0.93 -1.81
N THR A 183 -25.27 0.00 -1.01
CA THR A 183 -24.70 -0.41 0.27
C THR A 183 -23.34 -1.02 0.01
N HIS A 184 -22.31 -0.20 0.11
CA HIS A 184 -20.95 -0.67 0.22
C HIS A 184 -20.87 -1.48 1.51
N PRO A 185 -20.17 -2.63 1.52
CA PRO A 185 -20.00 -3.38 2.74
C PRO A 185 -19.42 -2.46 3.81
N ALA A 186 -19.99 -2.49 5.01
CA ALA A 186 -19.57 -1.60 6.08
C ALA A 186 -18.08 -1.82 6.38
N ASN A 187 -17.37 -0.75 6.71
CA ASN A 187 -15.98 -0.82 7.18
C ASN A 187 -15.89 -1.15 8.68
N THR A 188 -17.04 -1.26 9.35
CA THR A 188 -17.16 -1.50 10.78
C THR A 188 -18.13 -2.63 11.10
N ILE A 189 -17.91 -3.30 12.23
CA ILE A 189 -18.82 -4.23 12.87
C ILE A 189 -19.14 -3.72 14.27
N SER A 190 -20.44 -3.55 14.53
CA SER A 190 -20.99 -3.16 15.84
C SER A 190 -21.25 -4.39 16.70
N PRO A 191 -21.40 -4.25 18.03
CA PRO A 191 -21.63 -5.41 18.88
C PRO A 191 -22.98 -6.07 18.56
N ASN A 192 -23.02 -7.40 18.69
CA ASN A 192 -24.15 -8.27 18.35
C ASN A 192 -24.58 -8.24 16.87
N VAL A 193 -23.81 -7.61 16.00
CA VAL A 193 -23.94 -7.79 14.55
C VAL A 193 -23.18 -9.05 14.16
N THR A 194 -23.85 -9.95 13.45
CA THR A 194 -23.25 -11.19 12.93
C THR A 194 -22.92 -11.03 11.45
N ILE A 195 -21.77 -11.59 11.05
CA ILE A 195 -21.34 -11.68 9.66
C ILE A 195 -21.35 -13.14 9.27
N THR A 196 -22.09 -13.45 8.21
CA THR A 196 -22.19 -14.78 7.61
C THR A 196 -21.33 -14.89 6.34
N TYR A 197 -21.24 -16.08 5.75
CA TYR A 197 -20.36 -16.35 4.60
C TYR A 197 -20.49 -15.37 3.41
N ASN A 198 -21.69 -14.86 3.13
CA ASN A 198 -21.93 -13.95 1.99
C ASN A 198 -21.74 -12.46 2.34
N GLN A 199 -21.28 -12.16 3.55
CA GLN A 199 -21.09 -10.81 4.05
C GLN A 199 -19.60 -10.57 4.33
N SER A 200 -19.16 -9.33 4.15
CA SER A 200 -17.78 -8.92 4.39
C SER A 200 -17.72 -7.53 5.00
N ILE A 201 -16.58 -7.23 5.63
CA ILE A 201 -16.21 -5.88 6.06
C ILE A 201 -15.18 -5.37 5.05
N VAL A 202 -15.39 -4.18 4.51
CA VAL A 202 -14.50 -3.63 3.48
C VAL A 202 -13.90 -2.33 3.97
N SER A 203 -12.59 -2.17 3.80
CA SER A 203 -11.88 -0.95 4.21
C SER A 203 -12.44 0.29 3.46
N SER A 204 -12.32 1.48 4.04
CA SER A 204 -12.94 2.70 3.51
C SER A 204 -12.57 3.02 2.05
N GLN A 205 -11.33 2.78 1.64
CA GLN A 205 -10.86 2.96 0.26
C GLN A 205 -11.03 1.71 -0.62
N GLN A 206 -11.71 0.68 -0.11
CA GLN A 206 -11.92 -0.61 -0.75
C GLN A 206 -10.61 -1.31 -1.11
N THR A 207 -9.57 -1.13 -0.29
CA THR A 207 -8.25 -1.74 -0.51
C THR A 207 -8.24 -3.18 0.01
N PHE A 208 -8.78 -3.36 1.23
CA PHE A 208 -8.83 -4.66 1.90
C PHE A 208 -10.28 -5.08 2.18
N GLU A 209 -10.48 -6.38 2.25
CA GLU A 209 -11.74 -7.01 2.57
C GLU A 209 -11.50 -8.13 3.60
N LEU A 210 -12.33 -8.15 4.64
CA LEU A 210 -12.38 -9.18 5.66
C LEU A 210 -13.65 -9.99 5.48
N GLY A 211 -13.52 -11.30 5.43
CA GLY A 211 -14.65 -12.20 5.31
C GLY A 211 -14.27 -13.67 5.28
N PHE A 212 -15.23 -14.51 4.97
CA PHE A 212 -15.01 -15.93 4.80
C PHE A 212 -14.47 -16.23 3.40
N PHE A 213 -13.51 -17.14 3.31
CA PHE A 213 -12.92 -17.54 2.04
C PHE A 213 -12.55 -19.02 2.01
N ARG A 214 -12.31 -19.53 0.81
CA ARG A 214 -11.78 -20.87 0.55
C ARG A 214 -10.48 -20.75 -0.26
N PRO A 215 -9.33 -21.17 0.29
CA PRO A 215 -8.06 -21.10 -0.43
C PRO A 215 -8.00 -22.14 -1.56
N GLY A 216 -7.82 -21.67 -2.79
CA GLY A 216 -7.59 -22.50 -3.97
C GLY A 216 -8.61 -23.62 -4.14
N THR A 217 -8.16 -24.87 -4.07
CA THR A 217 -9.00 -26.07 -4.22
C THR A 217 -9.48 -26.67 -2.89
N SER A 218 -9.25 -25.97 -1.77
CA SER A 218 -9.61 -26.46 -0.43
C SER A 218 -11.13 -26.64 -0.26
N MET A 219 -11.50 -27.68 0.48
CA MET A 219 -12.90 -27.91 0.91
C MET A 219 -13.23 -27.17 2.21
N ASN A 220 -12.23 -26.59 2.87
CA ASN A 220 -12.37 -25.90 4.14
C ASN A 220 -12.55 -24.40 3.94
N TYR A 221 -13.28 -23.78 4.86
CA TYR A 221 -13.48 -22.34 4.94
C TYR A 221 -12.63 -21.74 6.07
N TYR A 222 -12.24 -20.49 5.87
CA TYR A 222 -11.45 -19.72 6.82
C TYR A 222 -11.95 -18.28 6.86
N LEU A 223 -11.71 -17.60 7.98
CA LEU A 223 -11.88 -16.17 8.11
C LEU A 223 -10.53 -15.50 7.83
N GLY A 224 -10.50 -14.53 6.92
CA GLY A 224 -9.25 -13.85 6.57
C GLY A 224 -9.45 -12.45 6.04
N ILE A 225 -8.32 -11.79 5.76
CA ILE A 225 -8.24 -10.48 5.12
C ILE A 225 -7.47 -10.63 3.81
N TRP A 226 -7.95 -10.05 2.73
CA TRP A 226 -7.29 -10.05 1.41
C TRP A 226 -7.38 -8.70 0.72
N TYR A 227 -6.58 -8.51 -0.33
CA TYR A 227 -6.71 -7.36 -1.23
C TYR A 227 -7.97 -7.48 -2.09
N LYS A 228 -8.87 -6.49 -1.99
CA LYS A 228 -10.15 -6.51 -2.71
C LYS A 228 -10.02 -6.23 -4.21
N LYS A 229 -9.13 -5.30 -4.59
CA LYS A 229 -8.95 -4.85 -5.99
C LYS A 229 -8.05 -5.78 -6.81
N ILE A 230 -7.39 -6.75 -6.16
CA ILE A 230 -6.52 -7.72 -6.83
C ILE A 230 -7.37 -8.93 -7.24
N PRO A 231 -7.44 -9.28 -8.54
CA PRO A 231 -8.32 -10.34 -9.02
C PRO A 231 -7.88 -11.74 -8.56
N ILE A 232 -6.60 -11.93 -8.28
CA ILE A 232 -6.08 -13.16 -7.68
C ILE A 232 -6.22 -13.04 -6.17
N GLN A 233 -6.95 -13.97 -5.55
CA GLN A 233 -7.21 -13.97 -4.11
C GLN A 233 -5.89 -13.98 -3.32
N THR A 234 -5.49 -12.81 -2.82
CA THR A 234 -4.24 -12.61 -2.10
C THR A 234 -4.56 -12.36 -0.64
N VAL A 235 -4.59 -13.45 0.13
CA VAL A 235 -4.89 -13.42 1.56
C VAL A 235 -3.64 -13.04 2.34
N VAL A 236 -3.76 -12.03 3.19
CA VAL A 236 -2.66 -11.42 3.94
C VAL A 236 -2.75 -11.70 5.44
N TRP A 237 -3.90 -12.16 5.92
CA TRP A 237 -4.14 -12.52 7.31
C TRP A 237 -5.26 -13.56 7.42
N VAL A 238 -5.16 -14.47 8.40
CA VAL A 238 -6.14 -15.54 8.66
C VAL A 238 -6.36 -15.66 10.16
N ALA A 239 -7.62 -15.65 10.60
CA ALA A 239 -7.97 -15.71 12.01
C ALA A 239 -7.79 -17.13 12.58
N ASN A 240 -8.33 -18.13 11.87
CA ASN A 240 -8.45 -19.51 12.32
C ASN A 240 -7.58 -20.50 11.49
N PRO A 241 -6.25 -20.27 11.33
CA PRO A 241 -5.43 -21.05 10.40
C PRO A 241 -5.40 -22.55 10.75
N ASN A 242 -5.34 -22.91 12.04
CA ASN A 242 -5.24 -24.30 12.49
C ASN A 242 -6.58 -25.00 12.74
N THR A 243 -7.68 -24.25 12.67
CA THR A 243 -9.03 -24.74 12.98
C THR A 243 -9.96 -24.42 11.80
N PRO A 244 -9.83 -25.17 10.69
CA PRO A 244 -10.66 -24.97 9.50
C PRO A 244 -12.14 -25.15 9.81
N LEU A 245 -12.97 -24.47 9.03
CA LEU A 245 -14.42 -24.60 9.07
C LEU A 245 -14.88 -25.54 7.96
N THR A 246 -15.80 -26.46 8.25
CA THR A 246 -16.28 -27.47 7.29
C THR A 246 -17.55 -27.06 6.54
N ASP A 247 -18.22 -26.01 6.97
CA ASP A 247 -19.46 -25.51 6.36
C ASP A 247 -19.45 -23.98 6.20
N ALA A 248 -20.38 -23.46 5.40
CA ALA A 248 -20.53 -22.02 5.16
C ALA A 248 -21.50 -21.34 6.15
N SER A 249 -21.95 -22.07 7.17
CA SER A 249 -22.99 -21.62 8.11
C SER A 249 -22.38 -21.08 9.42
N ASN A 250 -21.11 -20.69 9.39
CA ASN A 250 -20.39 -20.12 10.52
C ASN A 250 -20.63 -18.61 10.61
N GLU A 251 -20.60 -18.10 11.83
CA GLU A 251 -20.92 -16.70 12.12
C GLU A 251 -19.77 -16.03 12.85
N LEU A 252 -19.39 -14.84 12.37
CA LEU A 252 -18.45 -13.95 13.04
C LEU A 252 -19.24 -12.86 13.78
N THR A 253 -19.04 -12.74 15.08
CA THR A 253 -19.78 -11.80 15.94
C THR A 253 -18.83 -11.01 16.81
N LEU A 254 -19.06 -9.70 16.94
CA LEU A 254 -18.41 -8.88 17.97
C LEU A 254 -19.29 -8.84 19.22
N THR A 255 -18.75 -9.20 20.38
CA THR A 255 -19.49 -9.16 21.65
C THR A 255 -19.48 -7.77 22.28
N LEU A 256 -20.40 -7.52 23.22
CA LEU A 256 -20.42 -6.31 24.06
C LEU A 256 -19.18 -6.16 24.94
N GLN A 257 -18.37 -7.21 25.09
CA GLN A 257 -17.09 -7.17 25.79
C GLN A 257 -15.91 -6.81 24.87
N GLY A 258 -16.16 -6.50 23.59
CA GLY A 258 -15.10 -6.21 22.62
C GLY A 258 -14.32 -7.45 22.18
N ILE A 259 -14.94 -8.63 22.24
CA ILE A 259 -14.31 -9.89 21.80
C ILE A 259 -14.92 -10.29 20.46
N LEU A 260 -14.06 -10.51 19.47
CA LEU A 260 -14.48 -11.06 18.18
C LEU A 260 -14.50 -12.58 18.30
N ILE A 261 -15.65 -13.19 18.10
CA ILE A 261 -15.86 -14.63 18.20
C ILE A 261 -16.31 -15.21 16.86
N LEU A 262 -15.73 -16.35 16.51
CA LEU A 262 -16.12 -17.16 15.37
C LEU A 262 -16.82 -18.41 15.91
N THR A 263 -18.10 -18.56 15.61
CA THR A 263 -18.94 -19.65 16.11
C THR A 263 -19.44 -20.54 14.97
N ASN A 264 -19.60 -21.82 15.28
CA ASN A 264 -20.22 -22.78 14.38
C ASN A 264 -21.74 -22.84 14.53
N THR A 265 -22.38 -23.65 13.68
CA THR A 265 -23.84 -23.88 13.68
C THR A 265 -24.39 -24.45 14.99
N THR A 266 -23.56 -25.11 15.80
CA THR A 266 -23.93 -25.64 17.12
C THR A 266 -23.69 -24.64 18.26
N GLY A 267 -23.26 -23.42 17.97
CA GLY A 267 -22.93 -22.38 18.95
C GLY A 267 -21.58 -22.54 19.66
N ASN A 268 -20.73 -23.46 19.20
CA ASN A 268 -19.38 -23.65 19.73
C ASN A 268 -18.45 -22.57 19.18
N VAL A 269 -17.64 -21.98 20.06
CA VAL A 269 -16.59 -21.02 19.68
C VAL A 269 -15.41 -21.77 19.08
N ILE A 270 -15.13 -21.52 17.81
CA ILE A 270 -13.99 -22.09 17.07
C ILE A 270 -12.74 -21.23 17.27
N TRP A 271 -12.91 -19.91 17.24
CA TRP A 271 -11.83 -18.96 17.43
C TRP A 271 -12.33 -17.71 18.15
N SER A 272 -11.43 -17.06 18.89
CA SER A 272 -11.72 -15.77 19.53
C SER A 272 -10.49 -14.87 19.57
N SER A 273 -10.70 -13.56 19.55
CA SER A 273 -9.62 -12.56 19.58
C SER A 273 -8.82 -12.53 20.90
N THR A 274 -9.39 -13.06 21.99
CA THR A 274 -8.76 -13.03 23.32
C THR A 274 -8.93 -14.36 24.07
N ASN A 275 -7.87 -14.85 24.71
CA ASN A 275 -7.87 -16.14 25.42
C ASN A 275 -8.43 -16.13 26.86
N SER A 276 -9.19 -15.08 27.26
CA SER A 276 -9.94 -14.92 28.54
C SER A 276 -9.48 -13.76 29.45
N SER A 277 -10.48 -13.03 29.97
CA SER A 277 -10.52 -12.25 31.23
C SER A 277 -10.13 -10.77 31.31
N THR A 278 -10.35 -9.95 30.27
CA THR A 278 -10.65 -8.52 30.50
C THR A 278 -12.15 -8.37 30.76
N LYS A 279 -12.56 -8.49 32.03
CA LYS A 279 -13.92 -8.15 32.51
C LYS A 279 -14.12 -6.63 32.55
N MET A 280 -13.89 -5.93 31.44
CA MET A 280 -14.38 -4.56 31.29
C MET A 280 -15.61 -4.61 30.40
N MET A 281 -16.75 -4.19 30.93
CA MET A 281 -17.87 -3.84 30.06
C MET A 281 -17.45 -2.62 29.27
N MET A 282 -17.33 -2.80 27.96
CA MET A 282 -17.02 -1.72 27.03
C MET A 282 -18.28 -0.88 26.84
N ARG A 283 -18.13 0.44 26.67
CA ARG A 283 -19.28 1.34 26.49
C ARG A 283 -19.88 1.13 25.10
N ASN A 284 -19.04 1.14 24.08
CA ASN A 284 -19.42 0.90 22.69
C ASN A 284 -18.24 0.29 21.89
N PRO A 285 -18.03 -1.03 21.96
CA PRO A 285 -16.94 -1.68 21.25
C PRO A 285 -17.23 -1.72 19.74
N ILE A 286 -16.32 -1.23 18.92
CA ILE A 286 -16.43 -1.23 17.46
C ILE A 286 -15.23 -1.96 16.86
N GLY A 287 -15.51 -2.92 15.98
CA GLY A 287 -14.50 -3.52 15.10
C GLY A 287 -14.41 -2.74 13.80
N LYS A 288 -13.20 -2.42 13.31
CA LYS A 288 -12.99 -1.63 12.10
C LYS A 288 -11.85 -2.17 11.26
N LEU A 289 -12.08 -2.32 9.95
CA LEU A 289 -11.03 -2.66 9.00
C LEU A 289 -10.42 -1.37 8.41
N LEU A 290 -9.13 -1.17 8.67
CA LEU A 290 -8.37 -0.02 8.18
C LEU A 290 -7.83 -0.26 6.76
N ASP A 291 -7.53 0.83 6.04
CA ASP A 291 -7.00 0.78 4.67
C ASP A 291 -5.56 0.27 4.57
N ASN A 292 -4.85 0.11 5.69
CA ASN A 292 -3.57 -0.59 5.74
C ASN A 292 -3.73 -2.12 5.94
N GLY A 293 -4.97 -2.61 6.08
CA GLY A 293 -5.28 -4.03 6.30
C GLY A 293 -5.33 -4.44 7.76
N ASN A 294 -5.10 -3.53 8.71
CA ASN A 294 -5.24 -3.81 10.13
C ASN A 294 -6.72 -3.83 10.52
N PHE A 295 -7.18 -4.94 11.08
CA PHE A 295 -8.51 -5.02 11.72
C PHE A 295 -8.34 -4.73 13.20
N ILE A 296 -8.97 -3.68 13.69
CA ILE A 296 -8.84 -3.21 15.07
C ILE A 296 -10.18 -3.30 15.80
N ILE A 297 -10.12 -3.46 17.11
CA ILE A 297 -11.27 -3.34 18.02
C ILE A 297 -10.93 -2.25 19.03
N TYR A 298 -11.81 -1.26 19.16
CA TYR A 298 -11.65 -0.13 20.09
C TYR A 298 -12.98 0.23 20.76
N ASP A 299 -12.93 1.04 21.83
CA ASP A 299 -14.14 1.53 22.51
C ASP A 299 -14.45 2.96 22.06
N GLU A 300 -15.46 3.11 21.21
CA GLU A 300 -15.88 4.44 20.74
C GLU A 300 -16.42 5.31 21.90
N GLY A 301 -16.87 4.70 22.99
CA GLY A 301 -17.39 5.43 24.15
C GLY A 301 -16.33 5.91 25.14
N ASP A 302 -15.05 5.64 24.92
CA ASP A 302 -13.95 6.12 25.77
C ASP A 302 -13.16 7.26 25.09
N ASP A 303 -13.52 8.49 25.41
CA ASP A 303 -12.90 9.71 24.88
C ASP A 303 -11.43 9.92 25.35
N ASN A 304 -10.94 9.11 26.31
CA ASN A 304 -9.59 9.28 26.85
C ASN A 304 -8.51 8.51 26.08
N ILE A 305 -8.90 7.60 25.18
CA ILE A 305 -7.97 6.76 24.44
C ILE A 305 -7.94 7.22 22.99
N ASN A 306 -6.75 7.41 22.43
CA ASN A 306 -6.60 7.51 20.99
C ASN A 306 -6.82 6.12 20.39
N ASN A 307 -8.09 5.80 20.16
CA ASN A 307 -8.60 4.48 19.77
C ASN A 307 -7.93 3.85 18.54
N GLN A 308 -7.26 4.65 17.71
CA GLN A 308 -6.52 4.17 16.54
C GLN A 308 -5.04 3.89 16.83
N GLU A 309 -4.47 4.51 17.87
CA GLU A 309 -3.08 4.29 18.29
C GLU A 309 -2.93 3.18 19.32
N ASP A 310 -3.92 3.00 20.20
CA ASP A 310 -3.92 1.97 21.24
C ASP A 310 -5.25 1.18 21.25
N PRO A 311 -5.51 0.35 20.22
CA PRO A 311 -6.71 -0.47 20.17
C PRO A 311 -6.64 -1.61 21.20
N ILE A 312 -7.80 -2.04 21.68
CA ILE A 312 -7.96 -3.16 22.62
C ILE A 312 -7.39 -4.45 22.00
N TRP A 313 -7.61 -4.60 20.69
CA TRP A 313 -7.11 -5.73 19.91
C TRP A 313 -6.84 -5.29 18.48
N GLN A 314 -5.81 -5.87 17.87
CA GLN A 314 -5.50 -5.65 16.46
C GLN A 314 -4.95 -6.90 15.77
N SER A 315 -5.31 -7.09 14.50
CA SER A 315 -4.87 -8.25 13.70
C SER A 315 -3.36 -8.23 13.44
N PHE A 316 -2.77 -7.04 13.34
CA PHE A 316 -1.33 -6.85 13.10
C PHE A 316 -0.43 -7.44 14.19
N ASP A 317 -0.95 -7.67 15.39
CA ASP A 317 -0.18 -8.33 16.43
C ASP A 317 -0.19 -9.86 16.32
N PHE A 318 -1.07 -10.44 15.50
CA PHE A 318 -1.24 -11.88 15.30
C PHE A 318 -0.98 -12.22 13.83
N MET A 319 0.29 -12.10 13.43
CA MET A 319 0.69 -12.26 12.03
C MET A 319 0.57 -13.71 11.56
N THR A 320 0.38 -13.89 10.25
CA THR A 320 0.40 -15.20 9.58
C THR A 320 1.69 -15.35 8.77
N ASN A 321 1.63 -15.58 7.46
CA ASN A 321 2.78 -15.73 6.59
C ASN A 321 3.22 -14.41 5.92
N THR A 322 2.45 -13.33 6.08
CA THR A 322 2.61 -12.08 5.32
C THR A 322 2.90 -10.90 6.25
N LEU A 323 3.84 -10.05 5.83
CA LEU A 323 4.11 -8.73 6.40
C LEU A 323 3.67 -7.65 5.40
N LEU A 324 2.73 -6.81 5.83
CA LEU A 324 2.20 -5.65 5.10
C LEU A 324 2.92 -4.35 5.49
N PRO A 325 2.74 -3.27 4.71
CA PRO A 325 3.19 -1.94 5.13
C PRO A 325 2.59 -1.54 6.49
N GLY A 326 3.40 -0.95 7.37
CA GLY A 326 3.00 -0.56 8.73
C GLY A 326 2.90 -1.71 9.75
N MET A 327 3.12 -2.97 9.35
CA MET A 327 3.22 -4.09 10.30
C MET A 327 4.60 -4.12 10.97
N LYS A 328 4.62 -4.42 12.28
CA LYS A 328 5.84 -4.47 13.10
C LYS A 328 6.30 -5.90 13.34
N LEU A 329 7.35 -6.35 12.64
CA LEU A 329 7.99 -7.65 12.90
C LEU A 329 8.95 -7.50 14.09
N GLY A 330 8.76 -8.23 15.19
CA GLY A 330 9.65 -8.20 16.34
C GLY A 330 8.96 -8.36 17.70
N TRP A 331 9.45 -7.69 18.73
CA TRP A 331 9.02 -7.81 20.11
C TRP A 331 8.45 -6.51 20.66
N ASN A 332 7.33 -6.63 21.37
CA ASN A 332 6.90 -5.64 22.35
C ASN A 332 7.17 -6.20 23.75
N PHE A 333 8.07 -5.56 24.50
CA PHE A 333 8.47 -6.02 25.82
C PHE A 333 7.46 -5.67 26.91
N ASP A 334 6.74 -4.56 26.75
CA ASP A 334 5.70 -4.14 27.70
C ASP A 334 4.55 -5.15 27.72
N THR A 335 4.07 -5.57 26.53
CA THR A 335 3.00 -6.57 26.38
C THR A 335 3.50 -8.02 26.33
N LYS A 336 4.83 -8.22 26.34
CA LYS A 336 5.50 -9.52 26.19
C LYS A 336 5.10 -10.29 24.93
N LYS A 337 4.75 -9.57 23.87
CA LYS A 337 4.24 -10.16 22.62
C LYS A 337 5.31 -10.20 21.54
N GLU A 338 5.51 -11.38 20.96
CA GLU A 338 6.34 -11.58 19.77
C GLU A 338 5.45 -11.58 18.52
N ARG A 339 5.84 -10.76 17.55
CA ARG A 339 5.25 -10.67 16.21
C ARG A 339 6.25 -11.27 15.23
N HIS A 340 5.90 -12.42 14.65
CA HIS A 340 6.75 -13.15 13.72
C HIS A 340 5.89 -13.70 12.58
N LEU A 341 6.53 -14.03 11.45
CA LEU A 341 5.86 -14.72 10.36
C LEU A 341 5.97 -16.22 10.54
N THR A 342 4.92 -16.94 10.17
CA THR A 342 4.88 -18.39 10.10
C THR A 342 4.35 -18.80 8.74
N SER A 343 5.06 -19.68 8.04
CA SER A 343 4.66 -20.13 6.71
C SER A 343 3.31 -20.84 6.78
N TRP A 344 2.62 -20.92 5.65
CA TRP A 344 1.53 -21.87 5.50
C TRP A 344 2.08 -23.29 5.29
N THR A 345 1.27 -24.30 5.57
CA THR A 345 1.58 -25.69 5.22
C THR A 345 1.68 -25.87 3.71
N SER A 346 0.75 -25.27 2.96
CA SER A 346 0.77 -25.25 1.50
C SER A 346 -0.02 -24.06 0.95
N GLU A 347 -0.03 -23.87 -0.37
CA GLU A 347 -0.83 -22.81 -1.01
C GLU A 347 -2.35 -22.99 -0.79
N ASN A 348 -2.81 -24.23 -0.59
CA ASN A 348 -4.23 -24.56 -0.38
C ASN A 348 -4.58 -24.78 1.11
N ASP A 349 -3.60 -24.72 2.00
CA ASP A 349 -3.78 -24.96 3.44
C ASP A 349 -3.06 -23.89 4.27
N PRO A 350 -3.81 -22.89 4.77
CA PRO A 350 -3.26 -21.77 5.53
C PRO A 350 -2.90 -22.12 6.99
N ALA A 351 -3.04 -23.39 7.40
CA ALA A 351 -2.51 -23.84 8.68
C ALA A 351 -1.02 -23.51 8.83
N PHE A 352 -0.57 -23.32 10.07
CA PHE A 352 0.82 -22.98 10.33
C PHE A 352 1.75 -24.15 9.94
N GLY A 353 2.65 -23.87 9.01
CA GLY A 353 3.68 -24.78 8.53
C GLY A 353 4.93 -24.80 9.41
N GLU A 354 6.01 -25.37 8.88
CA GLU A 354 7.24 -25.66 9.66
C GLU A 354 8.20 -24.47 9.78
N PHE A 355 8.04 -23.44 8.96
CA PHE A 355 8.98 -22.33 8.87
C PHE A 355 8.48 -21.09 9.60
N SER A 356 9.39 -20.42 10.32
CA SER A 356 9.11 -19.14 10.98
C SER A 356 10.21 -18.13 10.75
N TYR A 357 9.84 -16.87 10.60
CA TYR A 357 10.76 -15.74 10.45
C TYR A 357 10.54 -14.72 11.55
N LEU A 358 11.57 -14.49 12.37
CA LEU A 358 11.48 -13.70 13.59
C LEU A 358 12.76 -12.90 13.87
N ILE A 359 12.69 -11.99 14.84
CA ILE A 359 13.87 -11.29 15.38
C ILE A 359 14.32 -12.01 16.66
N ASP A 360 15.48 -12.66 16.59
CA ASP A 360 16.12 -13.27 17.74
C ASP A 360 16.75 -12.18 18.60
N LYS A 361 16.30 -12.06 19.85
CA LYS A 361 16.75 -11.05 20.82
C LYS A 361 17.96 -11.47 21.66
N ARG A 362 18.50 -12.68 21.48
CA ARG A 362 19.68 -13.15 22.23
C ARG A 362 20.94 -12.43 21.75
N GLY A 363 21.70 -11.88 22.70
CA GLY A 363 22.83 -10.99 22.39
C GLY A 363 22.35 -9.72 21.69
N TYR A 364 22.93 -9.37 20.54
CA TYR A 364 22.42 -8.28 19.71
C TYR A 364 21.33 -8.78 18.74
N PRO A 365 20.20 -8.04 18.58
CA PRO A 365 19.09 -8.54 17.79
C PRO A 365 19.42 -8.81 16.32
N GLN A 366 18.91 -9.93 15.79
CA GLN A 366 19.12 -10.34 14.40
C GLN A 366 17.91 -11.07 13.83
N ALA A 367 17.68 -10.90 12.53
CA ALA A 367 16.60 -11.61 11.85
C ALA A 367 17.01 -13.06 11.53
N VAL A 368 16.16 -14.02 11.87
CA VAL A 368 16.41 -15.47 11.68
C VAL A 368 15.22 -16.13 11.00
N LEU A 369 15.51 -17.02 10.05
CA LEU A 369 14.57 -18.00 9.53
C LEU A 369 14.85 -19.33 10.23
N LYS A 370 13.81 -19.94 10.77
CA LYS A 370 13.87 -21.25 11.42
C LYS A 370 12.98 -22.26 10.73
N LYS A 371 13.38 -23.52 10.82
CA LYS A 371 12.54 -24.69 10.58
C LYS A 371 12.39 -25.43 11.90
N GLY A 372 11.22 -25.36 12.53
CA GLY A 372 11.05 -25.76 13.92
C GLY A 372 12.02 -25.00 14.84
N THR A 373 12.98 -25.71 15.45
CA THR A 373 13.99 -25.10 16.35
C THR A 373 15.32 -24.78 15.66
N GLU A 374 15.55 -25.31 14.46
CA GLU A 374 16.80 -25.16 13.73
C GLU A 374 16.84 -23.86 12.93
N ILE A 375 18.00 -23.19 12.90
CA ILE A 375 18.20 -21.98 12.09
C ILE A 375 18.59 -22.41 10.68
N VAL A 376 17.77 -22.03 9.71
CA VAL A 376 18.00 -22.33 8.28
C VAL A 376 18.79 -21.21 7.61
N SER A 377 18.46 -19.97 7.94
CA SER A 377 19.09 -18.79 7.36
C SER A 377 19.05 -17.62 8.33
N ARG A 378 19.94 -16.65 8.13
CA ARG A 378 20.10 -15.48 9.00
C ARG A 378 20.27 -14.21 8.19
N GLY A 379 19.61 -13.15 8.64
CA GLY A 379 19.71 -11.81 8.06
C GLY A 379 20.90 -11.01 8.46
N GLY A 380 21.59 -11.42 9.51
CA GLY A 380 22.51 -10.50 10.14
C GLY A 380 21.82 -9.65 11.19
N PRO A 381 22.61 -9.04 12.08
CA PRO A 381 22.14 -7.96 12.90
C PRO A 381 21.82 -6.71 12.08
N TRP A 382 21.12 -5.75 12.70
CA TRP A 382 20.90 -4.43 12.12
C TRP A 382 22.12 -3.52 12.34
N ASN A 383 22.71 -2.97 11.28
CA ASN A 383 23.92 -2.12 11.36
C ASN A 383 23.62 -0.61 11.40
N GLY A 384 22.36 -0.22 11.65
CA GLY A 384 21.92 1.18 11.62
C GLY A 384 21.40 1.64 10.26
N LEU A 385 21.79 0.98 9.16
CA LEU A 385 21.28 1.27 7.82
C LEU A 385 20.49 0.10 7.21
N ARG A 386 20.92 -1.14 7.49
CA ARG A 386 20.34 -2.36 6.91
C ARG A 386 20.71 -3.59 7.74
N TYR A 387 20.09 -4.72 7.40
CA TYR A 387 20.56 -6.02 7.86
C TYR A 387 21.87 -6.39 7.15
N THR A 388 22.88 -6.88 7.88
CA THR A 388 24.22 -7.13 7.29
C THR A 388 24.24 -8.22 6.22
N GLY A 389 23.25 -9.12 6.23
CA GLY A 389 23.05 -10.16 5.21
C GLY A 389 22.24 -9.69 4.00
N SER A 390 21.87 -8.41 3.92
CA SER A 390 21.17 -7.81 2.79
C SER A 390 21.92 -6.55 2.32
N PRO A 391 23.15 -6.69 1.77
CA PRO A 391 24.02 -5.56 1.44
C PRO A 391 23.47 -4.67 0.32
N ASN A 392 22.51 -5.16 -0.46
CA ASN A 392 21.85 -4.41 -1.53
C ASN A 392 20.55 -3.75 -1.06
N LEU A 393 20.16 -3.91 0.21
CA LEU A 393 19.00 -3.21 0.77
C LEU A 393 19.38 -1.74 0.97
N GLU A 394 18.81 -0.87 0.15
CA GLU A 394 18.97 0.58 0.19
C GLU A 394 17.59 1.24 0.14
N PRO A 395 17.44 2.46 0.70
CA PRO A 395 16.22 3.24 0.51
C PRO A 395 15.91 3.35 -0.99
N ASN A 396 14.69 2.98 -1.37
CA ASN A 396 14.25 2.98 -2.76
C ASN A 396 12.95 3.80 -2.88
N ARG A 397 12.50 4.00 -4.12
CA ARG A 397 11.31 4.83 -4.40
C ARG A 397 9.98 4.18 -3.98
N PHE A 398 9.98 2.87 -3.72
CA PHE A 398 8.76 2.13 -3.44
C PHE A 398 8.45 2.11 -1.94
N TYR A 399 9.46 1.86 -1.10
CA TYR A 399 9.27 1.74 0.33
C TYR A 399 10.46 2.26 1.14
N ASN A 400 10.16 2.82 2.31
CA ASN A 400 11.12 3.06 3.37
C ASN A 400 11.09 1.87 4.35
N PHE A 401 12.05 1.81 5.24
CA PHE A 401 12.03 0.83 6.32
C PHE A 401 12.70 1.40 7.55
N THR A 402 12.21 0.98 8.71
CA THR A 402 12.66 1.44 10.01
C THR A 402 12.95 0.24 10.88
N PHE A 403 14.05 0.32 11.62
CA PHE A 403 14.37 -0.62 12.67
C PHE A 403 14.48 0.12 14.00
N VAL A 404 13.68 -0.30 14.97
CA VAL A 404 13.66 0.28 16.31
C VAL A 404 14.22 -0.73 17.29
N LEU A 405 15.13 -0.28 18.15
CA LEU A 405 15.68 -1.02 19.26
C LEU A 405 15.79 -0.09 20.47
N ASN A 406 14.92 -0.29 21.45
CA ASN A 406 14.91 0.41 22.72
C ASN A 406 14.43 -0.51 23.86
N GLU A 407 14.26 0.05 25.06
CA GLU A 407 13.85 -0.70 26.26
C GLU A 407 12.42 -1.26 26.17
N LYS A 408 11.54 -0.67 25.36
CA LYS A 408 10.14 -1.05 25.23
C LYS A 408 9.90 -2.04 24.10
N GLN A 409 10.56 -1.87 22.96
CA GLN A 409 10.26 -2.64 21.74
C GLN A 409 11.50 -2.85 20.87
N ILE A 410 11.48 -3.96 20.13
CA ILE A 410 12.39 -4.23 19.01
C ILE A 410 11.53 -4.54 17.81
N TYR A 411 11.62 -3.79 16.73
CA TYR A 411 10.89 -4.16 15.54
C TYR A 411 11.53 -3.67 14.25
N TYR A 412 11.18 -4.37 13.18
CA TYR A 412 11.34 -3.93 11.81
C TYR A 412 9.96 -3.63 11.24
N GLU A 413 9.81 -2.47 10.61
CA GLU A 413 8.63 -2.08 9.84
C GLU A 413 9.06 -1.48 8.51
N TYR A 414 8.14 -1.47 7.56
CA TYR A 414 8.33 -0.78 6.29
C TYR A 414 7.05 -0.06 5.90
N ASP A 415 7.18 1.14 5.32
CA ASP A 415 6.06 1.91 4.81
C ASP A 415 6.26 2.24 3.33
N LEU A 416 5.14 2.40 2.62
CA LEU A 416 5.18 2.77 1.21
C LEU A 416 5.52 4.25 1.07
N VAL A 417 6.48 4.55 0.20
CA VAL A 417 6.78 5.93 -0.23
C VAL A 417 5.85 6.29 -1.38
N ASP A 418 5.69 5.38 -2.34
CA ASP A 418 4.74 5.49 -3.43
C ASP A 418 3.51 4.63 -3.11
N THR A 419 2.40 5.27 -2.78
CA THR A 419 1.15 4.59 -2.42
C THR A 419 0.45 3.92 -3.62
N SER A 420 0.92 4.17 -4.85
CA SER A 420 0.44 3.45 -6.05
C SER A 420 1.04 2.05 -6.17
N VAL A 421 2.17 1.80 -5.51
CA VAL A 421 2.86 0.50 -5.53
C VAL A 421 2.27 -0.41 -4.48
N VAL A 422 1.94 -1.64 -4.88
CA VAL A 422 1.50 -2.68 -3.95
C VAL A 422 2.61 -3.71 -3.77
N THR A 423 3.15 -3.79 -2.54
CA THR A 423 4.19 -4.76 -2.17
C THR A 423 3.93 -5.41 -0.82
N ILE A 424 4.21 -6.70 -0.75
CA ILE A 424 4.11 -7.53 0.45
C ILE A 424 5.38 -8.36 0.63
N VAL A 425 5.69 -8.72 1.87
CA VAL A 425 6.71 -9.74 2.15
C VAL A 425 6.01 -11.00 2.62
N VAL A 426 6.28 -12.13 1.97
CA VAL A 426 5.61 -13.41 2.22
C VAL A 426 6.66 -14.47 2.58
N LEU A 427 6.40 -15.21 3.64
CA LEU A 427 7.13 -16.44 3.96
C LEU A 427 6.41 -17.62 3.29
N GLN A 428 6.99 -18.10 2.20
CA GLN A 428 6.44 -19.19 1.40
C GLN A 428 6.47 -20.52 2.18
N SER A 429 5.60 -21.47 1.79
CA SER A 429 5.52 -22.81 2.40
C SER A 429 6.80 -23.63 2.28
N ASN A 430 7.63 -23.34 1.28
CA ASN A 430 8.95 -23.95 1.10
C ASN A 430 10.06 -23.31 1.95
N GLY A 431 9.73 -22.31 2.79
CA GLY A 431 10.67 -21.62 3.67
C GLY A 431 11.44 -20.48 3.03
N VAL A 432 11.12 -20.07 1.80
CA VAL A 432 11.73 -18.90 1.15
C VAL A 432 10.98 -17.63 1.56
N LEU A 433 11.73 -16.60 1.96
CA LEU A 433 11.17 -15.29 2.30
C LEU A 433 11.31 -14.36 1.10
N GLU A 434 10.19 -13.91 0.55
CA GLU A 434 10.14 -13.15 -0.69
C GLU A 434 9.41 -11.83 -0.51
N ARG A 435 9.91 -10.77 -1.17
CA ARG A 435 9.15 -9.55 -1.40
C ARG A 435 8.52 -9.62 -2.77
N LEU A 436 7.20 -9.52 -2.81
CA LEU A 436 6.40 -9.53 -4.03
C LEU A 436 5.98 -8.10 -4.39
N LEU A 437 5.96 -7.80 -5.69
CA LEU A 437 5.39 -6.59 -6.28
C LEU A 437 4.23 -6.96 -7.18
N TRP A 438 3.10 -6.27 -7.03
CA TRP A 438 1.95 -6.45 -7.91
C TRP A 438 2.16 -5.67 -9.20
N ILE A 439 2.12 -6.34 -10.34
CA ILE A 439 2.19 -5.71 -11.65
C ILE A 439 0.78 -5.66 -12.24
N ASP A 440 0.17 -4.48 -12.21
CA ASP A 440 -1.24 -4.34 -12.59
C ASP A 440 -1.50 -4.69 -14.05
N ARG A 441 -0.59 -4.35 -14.97
CA ARG A 441 -0.69 -4.68 -16.39
C ARG A 441 -0.73 -6.19 -16.65
N GLU A 442 0.04 -6.96 -15.89
CA GLU A 442 0.16 -8.42 -16.04
C GLU A 442 -0.82 -9.18 -15.13
N LYS A 443 -1.49 -8.47 -14.21
CA LYS A 443 -2.32 -9.03 -13.14
C LYS A 443 -1.63 -10.17 -12.40
N LYS A 444 -0.36 -9.95 -12.03
CA LYS A 444 0.52 -10.97 -11.44
C LYS A 444 1.42 -10.39 -10.35
N TRP A 445 1.69 -11.20 -9.33
CA TRP A 445 2.75 -10.98 -8.36
C TRP A 445 4.10 -11.39 -8.94
N ASN A 446 5.02 -10.43 -9.04
CA ASN A 446 6.40 -10.69 -9.41
C ASN A 446 7.31 -10.68 -8.18
N VAL A 447 8.24 -11.63 -8.13
CA VAL A 447 9.27 -11.70 -7.09
C VAL A 447 10.25 -10.57 -7.33
N TYR A 448 10.24 -9.58 -6.45
CA TYR A 448 11.16 -8.45 -6.50
C TYR A 448 12.48 -8.76 -5.81
N LEU A 449 12.41 -9.38 -4.64
CA LEU A 449 13.57 -9.81 -3.87
C LEU A 449 13.28 -11.16 -3.23
N SER A 450 14.22 -12.08 -3.33
CA SER A 450 14.25 -13.31 -2.53
C SER A 450 15.41 -13.25 -1.55
N ARG A 451 15.15 -13.64 -0.32
CA ARG A 451 16.11 -13.52 0.78
C ARG A 451 17.19 -14.59 0.75
N GLN A 452 16.84 -15.80 0.32
CA GLN A 452 17.75 -16.93 0.18
C GLN A 452 18.07 -17.09 -1.31
N SER A 453 19.10 -16.38 -1.79
CA SER A 453 19.44 -16.38 -3.21
C SER A 453 20.45 -17.44 -3.61
N ASP A 454 21.32 -17.85 -2.68
CA ASP A 454 22.42 -18.77 -2.96
C ASP A 454 22.83 -19.60 -1.74
N ARG A 455 23.78 -20.51 -1.94
CA ARG A 455 24.26 -21.44 -0.91
C ARG A 455 24.83 -20.74 0.32
N CYS A 456 25.39 -19.52 0.20
CA CYS A 456 25.96 -18.79 1.34
C CYS A 456 24.91 -18.15 2.25
N ASP A 457 23.63 -18.19 1.88
CA ASP A 457 22.53 -17.77 2.75
C ASP A 457 22.03 -18.87 3.69
N THR A 458 22.42 -20.13 3.42
CA THR A 458 22.23 -21.23 4.36
C THR A 458 23.11 -21.03 5.59
N TYR A 459 22.52 -21.22 6.76
CA TYR A 459 23.20 -20.97 8.02
C TYR A 459 24.41 -21.91 8.22
N GLY A 460 25.58 -21.34 8.53
CA GLY A 460 26.72 -22.08 9.06
C GLY A 460 27.51 -22.94 8.05
N VAL A 461 27.39 -22.69 6.74
CA VAL A 461 28.01 -23.51 5.68
C VAL A 461 29.53 -23.72 5.82
N CYS A 462 30.28 -22.70 6.28
CA CYS A 462 31.75 -22.74 6.34
C CYS A 462 32.34 -23.01 7.72
N GLY A 463 31.52 -23.38 8.71
CA GLY A 463 31.98 -23.61 10.08
C GLY A 463 32.56 -22.36 10.77
N PRO A 464 33.16 -22.52 11.96
CA PRO A 464 33.83 -21.44 12.70
C PRO A 464 34.97 -20.78 11.91
N PHE A 465 35.08 -19.45 11.96
CA PHE A 465 36.14 -18.63 11.32
C PHE A 465 36.31 -18.83 9.80
N GLY A 466 35.45 -19.63 9.16
CA GLY A 466 35.31 -19.75 7.73
C GLY A 466 34.34 -18.71 7.18
N SER A 467 34.61 -18.21 5.99
CA SER A 467 33.76 -17.26 5.28
C SER A 467 33.25 -17.84 3.97
N CYS A 468 31.97 -17.64 3.70
CA CYS A 468 31.35 -18.10 2.46
C CYS A 468 31.39 -17.00 1.39
N ASN A 469 31.78 -17.36 0.17
CA ASN A 469 31.78 -16.48 -0.99
C ASN A 469 31.14 -17.20 -2.18
N SER A 470 29.98 -16.71 -2.62
CA SER A 470 29.21 -17.26 -3.73
C SER A 470 29.92 -17.15 -5.08
N ASP A 471 30.90 -16.26 -5.19
CA ASP A 471 31.62 -15.97 -6.45
C ASP A 471 32.87 -16.85 -6.62
N LYS A 472 33.13 -17.77 -5.69
CA LYS A 472 34.33 -18.64 -5.68
C LYS A 472 33.96 -20.12 -5.61
N PHE A 473 34.87 -20.95 -6.12
CA PHE A 473 34.85 -22.39 -5.91
C PHE A 473 36.22 -22.87 -5.40
N PRO A 474 36.31 -23.52 -4.22
CA PRO A 474 35.23 -23.81 -3.27
C PRO A 474 34.62 -22.53 -2.66
N VAL A 475 33.35 -22.60 -2.23
CA VAL A 475 32.62 -21.43 -1.68
C VAL A 475 33.13 -21.01 -0.31
N CYS A 476 33.81 -21.89 0.43
CA CYS A 476 34.34 -21.60 1.75
C CYS A 476 35.84 -21.33 1.73
N GLU A 477 36.24 -20.22 2.33
CA GLU A 477 37.64 -19.85 2.57
C GLU A 477 37.86 -19.49 4.05
N CYS A 478 38.99 -19.91 4.63
CA CYS A 478 39.40 -19.42 5.94
C CYS A 478 39.74 -17.94 5.86
N LEU A 479 39.36 -17.18 6.88
CA LEU A 479 39.80 -15.80 7.01
C LEU A 479 41.33 -15.75 7.10
N LYS A 480 41.96 -14.68 6.58
CA LYS A 480 43.42 -14.51 6.68
C LYS A 480 43.85 -14.55 8.15
N GLY A 481 44.87 -15.33 8.51
CA GLY A 481 45.27 -15.60 9.90
C GLY A 481 44.62 -16.86 10.51
N PHE A 482 43.85 -17.59 9.70
CA PHE A 482 43.24 -18.85 10.07
C PHE A 482 43.56 -19.94 9.04
N GLU A 483 43.66 -21.18 9.50
CA GLU A 483 43.86 -22.37 8.69
C GLU A 483 42.73 -23.40 8.93
N PRO A 484 42.46 -24.32 7.99
CA PRO A 484 41.46 -25.36 8.20
C PRO A 484 41.76 -26.19 9.46
N ALA A 485 40.76 -26.37 10.33
CA ALA A 485 40.94 -27.17 11.54
C ALA A 485 41.23 -28.65 11.21
N SER A 486 40.67 -29.14 10.09
CA SER A 486 40.92 -30.46 9.53
C SER A 486 41.24 -30.35 8.02
N PRO A 487 42.52 -30.26 7.64
CA PRO A 487 42.91 -30.09 6.23
C PRO A 487 42.43 -31.21 5.30
N GLN A 488 42.32 -32.45 5.81
CA GLN A 488 41.83 -33.59 5.03
C GLN A 488 40.34 -33.46 4.71
N GLN A 489 39.50 -33.10 5.69
CA GLN A 489 38.07 -32.87 5.49
C GLN A 489 37.81 -31.65 4.60
N TRP A 490 38.59 -30.59 4.79
CA TRP A 490 38.48 -29.36 3.99
C TRP A 490 38.68 -29.61 2.50
N LYS A 491 39.62 -30.50 2.13
CA LYS A 491 39.90 -30.87 0.73
C LYS A 491 38.75 -31.62 0.05
N ILE A 492 37.95 -32.36 0.81
CA ILE A 492 36.77 -33.07 0.30
C ILE A 492 35.48 -32.27 0.48
N THR A 493 35.57 -30.96 0.71
CA THR A 493 34.45 -30.01 0.87
C THR A 493 33.59 -30.21 2.12
N ASP A 494 34.12 -30.90 3.14
CA ASP A 494 33.55 -30.90 4.49
C ASP A 494 34.15 -29.74 5.30
N TRP A 495 33.38 -28.67 5.43
CA TRP A 495 33.76 -27.45 6.15
C TRP A 495 33.19 -27.38 7.57
N SER A 496 32.58 -28.46 8.07
CA SER A 496 31.87 -28.48 9.36
C SER A 496 32.75 -28.07 10.55
N GLN A 497 34.02 -28.47 10.54
CA GLN A 497 35.01 -28.12 11.56
C GLN A 497 35.52 -26.67 11.45
N GLY A 498 35.25 -25.99 10.33
CA GLY A 498 35.71 -24.63 10.09
C GLY A 498 37.22 -24.49 10.07
N CYS A 499 37.66 -23.34 10.58
CA CYS A 499 39.04 -22.90 10.65
C CYS A 499 39.44 -22.61 12.10
N ARG A 500 40.74 -22.65 12.37
CA ARG A 500 41.37 -22.29 13.65
C ARG A 500 42.46 -21.25 13.42
N HIS A 501 42.87 -20.57 14.47
CA HIS A 501 44.02 -19.68 14.40
C HIS A 501 45.26 -20.43 13.92
N VAL A 502 46.05 -19.81 13.04
CA VAL A 502 47.36 -20.35 12.65
C VAL A 502 48.30 -20.34 13.85
N ILE A 503 48.29 -19.23 14.61
CA ILE A 503 49.03 -19.08 15.86
C ILE A 503 48.02 -19.00 17.01
N PRO A 504 48.02 -19.96 17.96
CA PRO A 504 47.13 -19.94 19.12
C PRO A 504 47.25 -18.63 19.91
N LEU A 505 46.12 -18.15 20.42
CA LEU A 505 46.06 -16.97 21.28
C LEU A 505 46.26 -17.37 22.74
N ASP A 506 47.07 -16.61 23.46
CA ASP A 506 47.40 -16.78 24.88
C ASP A 506 47.07 -15.53 25.72
N CYS A 507 46.35 -14.57 25.12
CA CYS A 507 46.01 -13.28 25.70
C CYS A 507 47.24 -12.37 25.93
N ASP A 508 48.30 -12.52 25.15
CA ASP A 508 49.48 -11.65 25.22
C ASP A 508 49.10 -10.16 25.00
N PRO A 509 49.63 -9.22 25.81
CA PRO A 509 49.41 -7.78 25.63
C PRO A 509 49.75 -7.24 24.23
N ALA A 510 50.63 -7.91 23.48
CA ALA A 510 51.02 -7.60 22.11
C ALA A 510 49.97 -8.05 21.08
N GLU A 511 49.03 -8.92 21.45
CA GLU A 511 47.88 -9.26 20.60
C GLU A 511 47.13 -8.00 20.19
N GLY A 512 46.49 -8.10 19.04
CA GLY A 512 45.75 -7.00 18.45
C GLY A 512 44.69 -7.51 17.51
N PHE A 513 44.25 -6.63 16.63
CA PHE A 513 43.07 -6.88 15.82
C PHE A 513 43.33 -6.58 14.36
N LYS A 514 42.94 -7.52 13.50
CA LYS A 514 43.00 -7.36 12.06
C LYS A 514 41.63 -6.96 11.53
N LYS A 515 41.62 -5.97 10.64
CA LYS A 515 40.41 -5.47 9.99
C LYS A 515 40.03 -6.37 8.81
N TYR A 516 38.80 -6.86 8.82
CA TYR A 516 38.15 -7.54 7.70
C TYR A 516 36.99 -6.67 7.21
N SER A 517 36.81 -6.57 5.90
CA SER A 517 35.78 -5.72 5.29
C SER A 517 34.94 -6.50 4.28
N ASN A 518 33.76 -5.95 3.97
CA ASN A 518 32.75 -6.54 3.10
C ASN A 518 32.23 -7.90 3.62
N LEU A 519 31.94 -7.97 4.91
CA LEU A 519 31.42 -9.18 5.55
C LEU A 519 29.96 -9.02 5.98
N LYS A 520 29.18 -10.11 5.88
CA LYS A 520 28.04 -10.34 6.76
C LYS A 520 28.61 -10.63 8.16
N LEU A 521 28.25 -9.82 9.15
CA LEU A 521 28.73 -9.98 10.52
C LEU A 521 28.32 -11.34 11.10
N PRO A 522 29.12 -12.00 11.97
CA PRO A 522 28.82 -13.34 12.49
C PRO A 522 27.50 -13.45 13.27
N ASP A 523 27.11 -14.67 13.62
CA ASP A 523 25.99 -14.91 14.56
C ASP A 523 26.18 -14.12 15.86
N THR A 524 25.14 -13.40 16.28
CA THR A 524 25.15 -12.51 17.45
C THR A 524 24.50 -13.10 18.70
N ARG A 525 24.04 -14.35 18.71
CA ARG A 525 23.39 -14.97 19.90
C ARG A 525 24.24 -14.94 21.17
N GLY A 526 25.56 -15.08 21.02
CA GLY A 526 26.55 -15.03 22.11
C GLY A 526 27.30 -13.69 22.21
N SER A 527 26.75 -12.62 21.62
CA SER A 527 27.40 -11.31 21.60
C SER A 527 26.95 -10.41 22.75
N TRP A 528 27.75 -9.37 23.01
CA TRP A 528 27.38 -8.26 23.91
C TRP A 528 27.48 -6.94 23.15
N TYR A 529 26.60 -5.99 23.49
CA TYR A 529 26.55 -4.72 22.77
C TYR A 529 26.28 -3.52 23.69
N ASN A 530 26.72 -2.34 23.22
CA ASN A 530 26.45 -1.06 23.85
C ASN A 530 26.31 0.04 22.78
N GLN A 531 25.20 0.78 22.77
CA GLN A 531 24.88 1.75 21.70
C GLN A 531 25.66 3.07 21.78
N THR A 532 26.24 3.42 22.94
CA THR A 532 26.88 4.72 23.18
C THR A 532 28.40 4.68 23.07
N MET A 533 29.01 3.50 23.27
CA MET A 533 30.47 3.32 23.21
C MET A 533 31.06 3.66 21.83
N THR A 534 32.27 4.22 21.85
CA THR A 534 33.08 4.43 20.65
C THR A 534 33.78 3.15 20.20
N LEU A 535 34.27 3.14 18.95
CA LEU A 535 35.03 2.00 18.43
C LEU A 535 36.35 1.76 19.20
N GLU A 536 37.00 2.83 19.68
CA GLU A 536 38.24 2.73 20.46
C GLU A 536 38.00 2.14 21.86
N GLU A 537 36.92 2.55 22.53
CA GLU A 537 36.50 1.94 23.79
C GLU A 537 36.15 0.46 23.59
N CYS A 538 35.46 0.15 22.48
CA CYS A 538 35.14 -1.22 22.10
C CYS A 538 36.40 -2.09 21.94
N GLN A 539 37.41 -1.56 21.24
CA GLN A 539 38.71 -2.22 21.08
C GLN A 539 39.40 -2.44 22.43
N LYS A 540 39.46 -1.42 23.29
CA LYS A 540 40.08 -1.51 24.62
C LYS A 540 39.37 -2.54 25.50
N MET A 541 38.04 -2.58 25.46
CA MET A 541 37.22 -3.53 26.20
C MET A 541 37.45 -4.97 25.71
N CYS A 542 37.47 -5.18 24.39
CA CYS A 542 37.76 -6.49 23.82
C CYS A 542 39.19 -6.94 24.15
N LYS A 543 40.19 -6.05 24.03
CA LYS A 543 41.59 -6.37 24.35
C LYS A 543 41.78 -6.81 25.81
N ARG A 544 41.07 -6.19 26.75
CA ARG A 544 41.11 -6.55 28.19
C ARG A 544 40.44 -7.88 28.51
N ASN A 545 39.52 -8.35 27.66
CA ASN A 545 38.80 -9.60 27.89
C ASN A 545 39.39 -10.71 27.01
N CYS A 546 40.12 -11.66 27.60
CA CYS A 546 40.77 -12.76 26.89
C CYS A 546 39.81 -13.66 26.09
N SER A 547 38.53 -13.71 26.47
CA SER A 547 37.51 -14.47 25.74
C SER A 547 36.93 -13.71 24.54
N CYS A 548 37.23 -12.42 24.38
CA CYS A 548 36.75 -11.63 23.25
C CYS A 548 37.51 -11.97 21.98
N SER A 549 36.77 -12.38 20.96
CA SER A 549 37.32 -12.83 19.67
C SER A 549 37.26 -11.74 18.61
N ALA A 550 36.23 -10.89 18.65
CA ALA A 550 36.07 -9.84 17.66
C ALA A 550 35.20 -8.70 18.16
N TYR A 551 35.33 -7.55 17.49
CA TYR A 551 34.46 -6.41 17.71
C TYR A 551 34.13 -5.65 16.42
N THR A 552 33.05 -4.86 16.45
CA THR A 552 32.78 -3.85 15.42
C THR A 552 31.92 -2.70 15.96
N ARG A 553 31.66 -1.71 15.09
CA ARG A 553 30.63 -0.68 15.33
C ARG A 553 29.24 -1.29 15.19
N LEU A 554 28.30 -0.87 16.04
CA LEU A 554 26.90 -1.27 15.93
C LEU A 554 26.18 -0.51 14.81
N ASN A 555 26.37 0.81 14.78
CA ASN A 555 25.70 1.70 13.85
C ASN A 555 26.75 2.35 12.94
N ILE A 556 26.60 2.17 11.64
CA ILE A 556 27.49 2.76 10.61
C ILE A 556 26.92 4.04 9.99
N SER A 557 25.71 4.45 10.35
CA SER A 557 25.10 5.71 9.88
C SER A 557 25.76 6.94 10.52
N GLY A 558 25.77 8.06 9.80
CA GLY A 558 26.32 9.33 10.28
C GLY A 558 27.79 9.22 10.69
N THR A 559 28.11 9.65 11.92
CA THR A 559 29.46 9.53 12.50
C THR A 559 29.82 8.09 12.92
N GLY A 560 28.83 7.20 12.95
CA GLY A 560 28.92 5.85 13.47
C GLY A 560 29.03 5.82 15.00
N SER A 561 28.39 4.83 15.63
CA SER A 561 28.41 4.68 17.08
C SER A 561 28.15 3.25 17.53
N GLY A 562 28.42 3.01 18.81
CA GLY A 562 28.16 1.76 19.47
C GLY A 562 29.23 0.69 19.25
N CYS A 563 29.18 -0.33 20.09
CA CYS A 563 30.14 -1.42 20.20
C CYS A 563 29.41 -2.76 20.19
N LEU A 564 29.83 -3.67 19.33
CA LEU A 564 29.39 -5.06 19.30
C LEU A 564 30.60 -5.97 19.53
N LEU A 565 30.53 -6.84 20.53
CA LEU A 565 31.58 -7.77 20.92
C LEU A 565 31.13 -9.21 20.73
N TRP A 566 32.00 -10.06 20.20
CA TRP A 566 31.81 -11.51 20.12
C TRP A 566 32.78 -12.24 21.03
N PHE A 567 32.32 -13.38 21.57
CA PHE A 567 33.11 -14.25 22.43
C PHE A 567 33.13 -15.67 21.84
N GLY A 568 34.31 -16.29 21.80
CA GLY A 568 34.50 -17.63 21.24
C GLY A 568 34.42 -17.69 19.72
N ASN A 569 33.84 -18.76 19.17
CA ASN A 569 33.86 -19.04 17.74
C ASN A 569 32.94 -18.09 16.95
N LEU A 570 33.45 -17.56 15.84
CA LEU A 570 32.68 -16.72 14.92
C LEU A 570 32.10 -17.60 13.81
N THR A 571 30.77 -17.63 13.67
CA THR A 571 30.07 -18.50 12.71
C THR A 571 29.17 -17.72 11.77
N ASP A 572 28.79 -18.34 10.65
CA ASP A 572 27.86 -17.77 9.66
C ASP A 572 28.34 -16.45 9.03
N ILE A 573 29.63 -16.40 8.69
CA ILE A 573 30.26 -15.28 7.98
C ILE A 573 30.13 -15.49 6.48
N ARG A 574 29.69 -14.43 5.79
CA ARG A 574 29.65 -14.37 4.32
C ARG A 574 30.47 -13.17 3.85
N ARG A 575 31.14 -13.30 2.71
CA ARG A 575 31.85 -12.22 2.04
C ARG A 575 31.02 -11.70 0.87
N PHE A 576 31.00 -10.38 0.73
CA PHE A 576 30.37 -9.69 -0.38
C PHE A 576 31.41 -8.97 -1.23
N ALA A 577 31.10 -8.71 -2.50
CA ALA A 577 31.94 -7.90 -3.37
C ALA A 577 31.99 -6.43 -2.92
N LYS A 578 30.86 -5.90 -2.44
CA LYS A 578 30.69 -4.53 -1.97
C LYS A 578 29.67 -4.47 -0.83
N ASN A 579 29.55 -3.32 -0.18
CA ASN A 579 28.46 -2.99 0.74
C ASN A 579 28.33 -3.84 2.02
N GLY A 580 29.26 -4.77 2.28
CA GLY A 580 29.30 -5.51 3.54
C GLY A 580 29.99 -4.74 4.65
N ASP A 581 29.87 -5.25 5.87
CA ASP A 581 30.35 -4.60 7.08
C ASP A 581 31.84 -4.87 7.35
N THR A 582 32.38 -4.12 8.30
CA THR A 582 33.73 -4.32 8.82
C THR A 582 33.67 -5.09 10.13
N LEU A 583 34.62 -6.00 10.35
CA LEU A 583 34.81 -6.74 11.59
C LEU A 583 36.30 -6.74 11.97
N TYR A 584 36.60 -6.54 13.25
CA TYR A 584 37.95 -6.57 13.78
C TYR A 584 38.13 -7.85 14.58
N ILE A 585 38.94 -8.78 14.09
CA ILE A 585 39.13 -10.09 14.73
C ILE A 585 40.49 -10.12 15.42
N ARG A 586 40.52 -10.63 16.65
CA ARG A 586 41.70 -10.76 17.48
C ARG A 586 42.68 -11.73 16.84
N LEU A 587 43.96 -11.38 16.79
CA LEU A 587 45.04 -12.21 16.26
C LEU A 587 46.32 -12.04 17.07
N SER A 588 47.24 -12.99 16.91
CA SER A 588 48.59 -12.92 17.46
C SER A 588 49.35 -11.72 16.89
N ALA A 589 50.25 -11.13 17.66
CA ALA A 589 51.03 -9.95 17.26
C ALA A 589 51.77 -10.15 15.92
N SER A 590 52.32 -11.35 15.71
CA SER A 590 53.04 -11.75 14.50
C SER A 590 52.19 -11.74 13.22
N GLU A 591 50.87 -11.89 13.33
CA GLU A 591 49.96 -11.92 12.17
C GLU A 591 49.38 -10.55 11.79
N LEU A 592 49.68 -9.53 12.61
CA LEU A 592 49.31 -8.14 12.38
C LEU A 592 50.32 -7.41 11.48
N GLY A 593 51.55 -7.95 11.35
CA GLY A 593 52.60 -7.44 10.49
C GLY A 593 52.54 -8.04 9.08
N ASN A 594 51.86 -7.34 8.16
CA ASN A 594 52.06 -7.26 6.70
C ASN A 594 50.80 -6.73 6.02
#